data_AF-A0A9E3TYG6-F1
#
_entry.id   AF-A0A9E3TYG6-F1
#
_cell.length_a   1.000
_cell.length_b   1.000
_cell.length_c   1.000
_cell.angle_alpha   90.00
_cell.angle_beta   90.00
_cell.angle_gamma   90.00
#
_symmetry.space_group_name_H-M   'P 1'
#
loop_
_entity.id
_entity.type
_entity.pdbx_description
1 polymer ?
#
loop_
_entity_poly.entity_id
_entity_poly.type
_entity_poly.pdbx_seq_one_letter_code
_entity_poly.pdbx_strand_id
1 'polypeptide(L)'
;ATSNAVSDQAIRESAYQFDMVMQNINADVAQRIRDRQVLCVLVAHNEVTSDVPQFTTDKTGKERDFYNWRQRGFLTYIDKRPTVLFAEEDVLEYEGGMQDESILIHEFGHVIHGAGFDEALQKRLTETFDRARAQGLWMDGRAAQRFRRVTSDEPVRLLDALEKSFPDISRALFAKCLDGGDILVNGQPTTSEVKVTKDDKVLIVFGGEKECYAHKNRSEYWAEGVQCWYDTNRTMDHDHNHIHTREQLQGYDPHLAKLCADVLGDSPWRFVSPRERAGREHLADFDPAASPSAVDPEHIKTAANDYYDKYWKDYWARLRAKHEPDAAGP
;
A
#
# COMPACT_ATOMS: atom_id res chain seq x y z
N ALA A 1 -19.33 -8.21 -9.72
CA ALA A 1 -19.17 -9.21 -10.79
C ALA A 1 -18.00 -10.09 -10.38
N THR A 2 -18.21 -11.39 -10.41
CA THR A 2 -17.25 -12.42 -9.99
C THR A 2 -17.34 -13.59 -10.95
N SER A 3 -16.29 -14.40 -11.03
CA SER A 3 -16.40 -15.76 -11.54
C SER A 3 -16.97 -16.69 -10.45
N ASN A 4 -17.12 -17.97 -10.78
CA ASN A 4 -17.46 -19.00 -9.79
C ASN A 4 -16.25 -19.47 -8.97
N ALA A 5 -15.03 -18.96 -9.25
CA ALA A 5 -13.83 -19.32 -8.50
C ALA A 5 -13.66 -18.49 -7.22
N VAL A 6 -14.29 -17.30 -7.15
CA VAL A 6 -14.29 -16.45 -5.96
C VAL A 6 -15.09 -17.11 -4.84
N SER A 7 -14.54 -17.14 -3.64
CA SER A 7 -15.22 -17.71 -2.48
C SER A 7 -16.44 -16.90 -2.04
N ASP A 8 -17.43 -17.60 -1.48
CA ASP A 8 -18.59 -16.95 -0.86
C ASP A 8 -18.19 -16.04 0.31
N GLN A 9 -17.10 -16.36 1.01
CA GLN A 9 -16.55 -15.54 2.09
C GLN A 9 -16.09 -14.18 1.55
N ALA A 10 -15.36 -14.15 0.43
CA ALA A 10 -14.86 -12.91 -0.17
C ALA A 10 -16.00 -12.02 -0.69
N ILE A 11 -17.03 -12.64 -1.28
CA ILE A 11 -18.23 -11.94 -1.73
C ILE A 11 -18.96 -11.31 -0.53
N ARG A 12 -19.18 -12.09 0.53
CA ARG A 12 -19.87 -11.62 1.74
C ARG A 12 -19.08 -10.51 2.45
N GLU A 13 -17.76 -10.65 2.55
CA GLU A 13 -16.91 -9.65 3.16
C GLU A 13 -16.87 -8.34 2.36
N SER A 14 -16.78 -8.43 1.03
CA SER A 14 -16.86 -7.25 0.17
C SER A 14 -18.20 -6.53 0.32
N ALA A 15 -19.31 -7.28 0.33
CA ALA A 15 -20.64 -6.72 0.51
C ALA A 15 -20.78 -6.03 1.88
N TYR A 16 -20.30 -6.67 2.95
CA TYR A 16 -20.27 -6.10 4.29
C TYR A 16 -19.50 -4.76 4.32
N GLN A 17 -18.28 -4.70 3.78
CA GLN A 17 -17.49 -3.47 3.78
C GLN A 17 -18.18 -2.35 2.99
N PHE A 18 -18.72 -2.64 1.80
CA PHE A 18 -19.49 -1.64 1.04
C PHE A 18 -20.71 -1.16 1.80
N ASP A 19 -21.46 -2.06 2.43
CA ASP A 19 -22.65 -1.72 3.21
C ASP A 19 -22.30 -0.80 4.39
N MET A 20 -21.24 -1.12 5.14
CA MET A 20 -20.82 -0.30 6.28
C MET A 20 -20.42 1.12 5.87
N VAL A 21 -19.76 1.29 4.73
CA VAL A 21 -19.42 2.63 4.21
C VAL A 21 -20.67 3.33 3.67
N MET A 22 -21.44 2.67 2.81
CA MET A 22 -22.57 3.27 2.08
C MET A 22 -23.78 3.60 2.96
N GLN A 23 -23.92 2.95 4.11
CA GLN A 23 -24.99 3.27 5.08
C GLN A 23 -24.75 4.60 5.81
N ASN A 24 -23.50 5.05 5.90
CA ASN A 24 -23.11 6.19 6.73
C ASN A 24 -22.67 7.42 5.91
N ILE A 25 -22.31 7.21 4.64
CA ILE A 25 -21.97 8.28 3.72
C ILE A 25 -23.17 9.22 3.47
N ASN A 26 -22.89 10.49 3.21
CA ASN A 26 -23.87 11.51 2.84
C ASN A 26 -24.82 11.00 1.74
N ALA A 27 -26.13 11.16 1.95
CA ALA A 27 -27.15 10.58 1.10
C ALA A 27 -27.05 11.02 -0.38
N ASP A 28 -26.70 12.28 -0.64
CA ASP A 28 -26.57 12.78 -2.02
C ASP A 28 -25.33 12.20 -2.71
N VAL A 29 -24.23 12.04 -1.95
CA VAL A 29 -23.02 11.34 -2.43
C VAL A 29 -23.35 9.87 -2.73
N ALA A 30 -24.04 9.20 -1.81
CA ALA A 30 -24.47 7.81 -1.97
C ALA A 30 -25.34 7.63 -3.21
N GLN A 31 -26.29 8.54 -3.44
CA GLN A 31 -27.19 8.50 -4.58
C GLN A 31 -26.42 8.66 -5.90
N ARG A 32 -25.49 9.62 -5.96
CA ARG A 32 -24.64 9.83 -7.15
C ARG A 32 -23.75 8.63 -7.49
N ILE A 33 -23.29 7.89 -6.49
CA ILE A 33 -22.57 6.62 -6.69
C ILE A 33 -23.51 5.58 -7.30
N ARG A 34 -24.73 5.42 -6.74
CA ARG A 34 -25.74 4.48 -7.26
C ARG A 34 -26.14 4.80 -8.71
N ASP A 35 -26.36 6.08 -9.03
CA ASP A 35 -26.77 6.54 -10.36
C ASP A 35 -25.71 6.28 -11.43
N ARG A 36 -24.42 6.29 -11.05
CA ARG A 36 -23.31 5.94 -11.94
C ARG A 36 -23.12 4.44 -12.15
N GLN A 37 -23.92 3.62 -11.45
CA GLN A 37 -23.94 2.16 -11.58
C GLN A 37 -22.54 1.55 -11.50
N VAL A 38 -21.71 1.96 -10.55
CA VAL A 38 -20.32 1.49 -10.42
C VAL A 38 -20.23 -0.04 -10.55
N LEU A 39 -19.32 -0.53 -11.40
CA LEU A 39 -19.06 -1.95 -11.55
C LEU A 39 -17.96 -2.36 -10.58
N CYS A 40 -18.29 -3.17 -9.59
CA CYS A 40 -17.30 -3.82 -8.74
C CYS A 40 -16.95 -5.18 -9.32
N VAL A 41 -15.68 -5.43 -9.62
CA VAL A 41 -15.14 -6.70 -10.08
C VAL A 41 -14.30 -7.29 -8.95
N LEU A 42 -14.59 -8.51 -8.55
CA LEU A 42 -13.79 -9.25 -7.57
C LEU A 42 -13.25 -10.48 -8.29
N VAL A 43 -11.92 -10.61 -8.29
CA VAL A 43 -11.20 -11.73 -8.92
C VAL A 43 -10.73 -12.70 -7.84
N ALA A 44 -10.73 -14.00 -8.16
CA ALA A 44 -10.29 -15.02 -7.23
C ALA A 44 -8.77 -14.96 -7.02
N HIS A 45 -8.30 -15.57 -5.94
CA HIS A 45 -6.87 -15.55 -5.59
C HIS A 45 -5.96 -16.22 -6.65
N ASN A 46 -6.53 -17.07 -7.50
CA ASN A 46 -5.84 -17.79 -8.58
C ASN A 46 -6.18 -17.26 -9.98
N GLU A 47 -6.94 -16.17 -10.07
CA GLU A 47 -7.23 -15.44 -11.31
C GLU A 47 -6.36 -14.19 -11.36
N VAL A 48 -5.96 -13.77 -12.56
CA VAL A 48 -5.21 -12.53 -12.74
C VAL A 48 -6.01 -11.49 -13.51
N THR A 49 -5.62 -10.22 -13.38
CA THR A 49 -6.32 -9.07 -13.96
C THR A 49 -6.55 -9.21 -15.46
N SER A 50 -5.53 -9.68 -16.18
CA SER A 50 -5.63 -9.89 -17.62
C SER A 50 -6.53 -11.07 -18.05
N ASP A 51 -7.00 -11.92 -17.13
CA ASP A 51 -8.02 -12.93 -17.40
C ASP A 51 -9.42 -12.31 -17.48
N VAL A 52 -9.62 -11.13 -16.88
CA VAL A 52 -10.89 -10.41 -16.93
C VAL A 52 -11.05 -9.81 -18.33
N PRO A 53 -12.16 -10.11 -19.05
CA PRO A 53 -12.33 -9.68 -20.45
C PRO A 53 -12.16 -8.18 -20.69
N GLN A 54 -12.49 -7.36 -19.69
CA GLN A 54 -12.39 -5.91 -19.75
C GLN A 54 -10.96 -5.36 -19.51
N PHE A 55 -10.03 -6.18 -19.02
CA PHE A 55 -8.67 -5.78 -18.63
C PHE A 55 -7.57 -6.57 -19.35
N THR A 56 -7.87 -7.06 -20.55
CA THR A 56 -6.89 -7.76 -21.39
C THR A 56 -5.66 -6.90 -21.72
N THR A 57 -4.54 -7.56 -22.02
CA THR A 57 -3.28 -6.88 -22.34
C THR A 57 -2.50 -7.65 -23.41
N ASP A 58 -1.76 -6.91 -24.23
CA ASP A 58 -0.84 -7.48 -25.24
C ASP A 58 0.51 -7.92 -24.63
N LYS A 59 0.73 -7.67 -23.33
CA LYS A 59 1.95 -8.11 -22.63
C LYS A 59 2.01 -9.63 -22.59
N THR A 60 3.23 -10.17 -22.66
CA THR A 60 3.45 -11.63 -22.64
C THR A 60 4.56 -12.02 -21.65
N GLY A 61 4.56 -13.30 -21.24
CA GLY A 61 5.57 -13.87 -20.33
C GLY A 61 5.75 -13.05 -19.04
N LYS A 62 7.01 -12.85 -18.63
CA LYS A 62 7.38 -12.13 -17.39
C LYS A 62 6.84 -10.70 -17.32
N GLU A 63 6.66 -10.03 -18.46
CA GLU A 63 6.10 -8.68 -18.49
C GLU A 63 4.61 -8.70 -18.14
N ARG A 64 3.87 -9.70 -18.63
CA ARG A 64 2.48 -9.91 -18.28
C ARG A 64 2.34 -10.30 -16.81
N ASP A 65 3.20 -11.18 -16.33
CA ASP A 65 3.19 -11.62 -14.93
C ASP A 65 3.45 -10.42 -14.00
N PHE A 66 4.42 -9.55 -14.34
CA PHE A 66 4.67 -8.31 -13.59
C PHE A 66 3.51 -7.31 -13.66
N TYR A 67 2.87 -7.19 -14.84
CA TYR A 67 1.67 -6.37 -14.98
C TYR A 67 0.54 -6.86 -14.06
N ASN A 68 0.24 -8.16 -14.09
CA ASN A 68 -0.81 -8.76 -13.26
C ASN A 68 -0.51 -8.62 -11.76
N TRP A 69 0.76 -8.84 -11.37
CA TRP A 69 1.22 -8.68 -9.99
C TRP A 69 0.98 -7.26 -9.45
N ARG A 70 1.17 -6.23 -10.28
CA ARG A 70 0.93 -4.84 -9.89
C ARG A 70 -0.55 -4.43 -9.83
N GLN A 71 -1.45 -5.22 -10.40
CA GLN A 71 -2.82 -4.79 -10.72
C GLN A 71 -3.86 -5.59 -9.92
N ARG A 72 -3.67 -5.77 -8.61
CA ARG A 72 -4.61 -6.52 -7.74
C ARG A 72 -5.72 -5.66 -7.11
N GLY A 73 -5.58 -4.34 -7.15
CA GLY A 73 -6.61 -3.38 -6.78
C GLY A 73 -6.45 -2.10 -7.60
N PHE A 74 -7.52 -1.60 -8.20
CA PHE A 74 -7.53 -0.29 -8.88
C PHE A 74 -8.95 0.14 -9.29
N LEU A 75 -9.14 1.46 -9.40
CA LEU A 75 -10.26 2.08 -10.10
C LEU A 75 -9.88 2.51 -11.53
N THR A 76 -10.76 2.22 -12.48
CA THR A 76 -10.69 2.76 -13.86
C THR A 76 -12.08 3.04 -14.42
N TYR A 77 -12.16 3.47 -15.69
CA TYR A 77 -13.42 3.67 -16.40
C TYR A 77 -13.46 2.80 -17.66
N ILE A 78 -14.50 1.97 -17.79
CA ILE A 78 -14.78 1.19 -18.99
C ILE A 78 -16.06 1.75 -19.61
N ASP A 79 -15.98 2.25 -20.85
CA ASP A 79 -17.09 2.86 -21.57
C ASP A 79 -17.88 3.90 -20.73
N LYS A 80 -17.13 4.70 -19.95
CA LYS A 80 -17.61 5.74 -18.99
C LYS A 80 -18.22 5.20 -17.68
N ARG A 81 -18.31 3.89 -17.51
CA ARG A 81 -18.74 3.28 -16.26
C ARG A 81 -17.54 3.16 -15.31
N PRO A 82 -17.58 3.78 -14.11
CA PRO A 82 -16.55 3.54 -13.11
C PRO A 82 -16.52 2.05 -12.79
N THR A 83 -15.34 1.45 -12.91
CA THR A 83 -15.12 0.03 -12.66
C THR A 83 -13.96 -0.12 -11.70
N VAL A 84 -14.22 -0.73 -10.57
CA VAL A 84 -13.24 -1.01 -9.54
C VAL A 84 -12.98 -2.50 -9.50
N LEU A 85 -11.70 -2.89 -9.43
CA LEU A 85 -11.27 -4.28 -9.30
C LEU A 85 -10.58 -4.46 -7.96
N PHE A 86 -10.82 -5.61 -7.32
CA PHE A 86 -10.12 -6.06 -6.12
C PHE A 86 -9.86 -7.55 -6.20
N ALA A 87 -8.81 -8.00 -5.52
CA ALA A 87 -8.45 -9.39 -5.42
C ALA A 87 -8.95 -10.01 -4.10
N GLU A 88 -9.40 -11.25 -4.18
CA GLU A 88 -9.89 -12.02 -3.04
C GLU A 88 -8.87 -12.13 -1.90
N GLU A 89 -7.59 -12.35 -2.21
CA GLU A 89 -6.54 -12.45 -1.20
C GLU A 89 -6.36 -11.17 -0.39
N ASP A 90 -6.69 -10.01 -0.97
CA ASP A 90 -6.56 -8.71 -0.30
C ASP A 90 -7.82 -8.40 0.50
N VAL A 91 -9.00 -8.80 0.00
CA VAL A 91 -10.28 -8.62 0.73
C VAL A 91 -10.31 -9.45 2.01
N LEU A 92 -9.82 -10.69 1.97
CA LEU A 92 -9.79 -11.61 3.10
C LEU A 92 -8.45 -11.65 3.84
N GLU A 93 -7.47 -10.84 3.41
CA GLU A 93 -6.13 -10.76 3.98
C GLU A 93 -5.42 -12.14 4.06
N TYR A 94 -5.44 -12.91 2.98
CA TYR A 94 -4.73 -14.19 2.88
C TYR A 94 -3.22 -14.00 3.09
N GLU A 95 -2.53 -15.09 3.46
CA GLU A 95 -1.06 -15.05 3.52
C GLU A 95 -0.47 -14.73 2.15
N GLY A 96 0.45 -13.76 2.09
CA GLY A 96 1.08 -13.30 0.86
C GLY A 96 0.26 -12.25 0.08
N GLY A 97 -1.02 -12.08 0.41
CA GLY A 97 -1.82 -10.94 -0.03
C GLY A 97 -1.52 -9.69 0.81
N MET A 98 -2.22 -8.61 0.52
CA MET A 98 -2.17 -7.39 1.30
C MET A 98 -2.89 -7.60 2.65
N GLN A 99 -2.15 -7.32 3.73
CA GLN A 99 -2.62 -7.42 5.11
C GLN A 99 -2.36 -6.09 5.80
N ASP A 100 -3.08 -5.82 6.89
CA ASP A 100 -2.97 -4.59 7.71
C ASP A 100 -3.51 -3.31 7.05
N GLU A 101 -4.06 -3.40 5.84
CA GLU A 101 -4.85 -2.36 5.18
C GLU A 101 -5.97 -2.96 4.34
N SER A 102 -7.08 -2.25 4.18
CA SER A 102 -8.14 -2.63 3.24
C SER A 102 -7.99 -1.89 1.93
N ILE A 103 -7.49 -2.61 0.90
CA ILE A 103 -7.50 -2.14 -0.49
C ILE A 103 -8.92 -1.79 -0.92
N LEU A 104 -9.91 -2.61 -0.51
CA LEU A 104 -11.29 -2.37 -0.88
C LEU A 104 -11.76 -0.99 -0.40
N ILE A 105 -11.46 -0.62 0.84
CA ILE A 105 -11.82 0.70 1.38
C ILE A 105 -11.05 1.82 0.68
N HIS A 106 -9.76 1.63 0.37
CA HIS A 106 -8.95 2.59 -0.40
C HIS A 106 -9.57 2.88 -1.77
N GLU A 107 -9.76 1.82 -2.55
CA GLU A 107 -10.29 1.87 -3.91
C GLU A 107 -11.75 2.35 -3.94
N PHE A 108 -12.54 1.98 -2.93
CA PHE A 108 -13.88 2.55 -2.77
C PHE A 108 -13.84 4.02 -2.37
N GLY A 109 -12.78 4.49 -1.69
CA GLY A 109 -12.47 5.90 -1.51
C GLY A 109 -12.36 6.63 -2.85
N HIS A 110 -11.66 6.05 -3.83
CA HIS A 110 -11.64 6.59 -5.20
C HIS A 110 -13.02 6.57 -5.87
N VAL A 111 -13.85 5.55 -5.62
CA VAL A 111 -15.25 5.53 -6.10
C VAL A 111 -16.03 6.69 -5.50
N ILE A 112 -15.92 6.93 -4.20
CA ILE A 112 -16.60 8.05 -3.52
C ILE A 112 -16.16 9.38 -4.11
N HIS A 113 -14.87 9.55 -4.37
CA HIS A 113 -14.34 10.75 -5.00
C HIS A 113 -14.79 10.91 -6.46
N GLY A 114 -14.57 9.91 -7.30
CA GLY A 114 -14.83 9.99 -8.74
C GLY A 114 -16.33 9.96 -9.09
N ALA A 115 -17.07 9.08 -8.43
CA ALA A 115 -18.49 8.86 -8.68
C ALA A 115 -19.40 9.63 -7.71
N GLY A 116 -18.98 9.88 -6.48
CA GLY A 116 -19.82 10.51 -5.47
C GLY A 116 -19.70 12.04 -5.38
N PHE A 117 -18.55 12.64 -5.72
CA PHE A 117 -18.38 14.07 -5.55
C PHE A 117 -19.05 14.88 -6.67
N ASP A 118 -19.73 15.95 -6.29
CA ASP A 118 -20.15 17.02 -7.18
C ASP A 118 -19.03 18.06 -7.38
N GLU A 119 -19.28 19.09 -8.18
CA GLU A 119 -18.30 20.15 -8.45
C GLU A 119 -17.81 20.86 -7.17
N ALA A 120 -18.70 21.05 -6.18
CA ALA A 120 -18.35 21.72 -4.94
C ALA A 120 -17.41 20.86 -4.09
N LEU A 121 -17.69 19.56 -3.96
CA LEU A 121 -16.81 18.61 -3.27
C LEU A 121 -15.49 18.42 -4.01
N GLN A 122 -15.49 18.39 -5.34
CA GLN A 122 -14.26 18.34 -6.14
C GLN A 122 -13.36 19.56 -5.89
N LYS A 123 -13.96 20.76 -5.85
CA LYS A 123 -13.24 22.00 -5.54
C LYS A 123 -12.71 21.98 -4.11
N ARG A 124 -13.54 21.58 -3.14
CA ARG A 124 -13.16 21.50 -1.73
C ARG A 124 -12.00 20.53 -1.51
N LEU A 125 -12.02 19.35 -2.12
CA LEU A 125 -10.89 18.40 -2.05
C LEU A 125 -9.60 19.01 -2.61
N THR A 126 -9.69 19.76 -3.70
CA THR A 126 -8.53 20.44 -4.30
C THR A 126 -7.96 21.49 -3.33
N GLU A 127 -8.82 22.35 -2.77
CA GLU A 127 -8.41 23.36 -1.79
C GLU A 127 -7.80 22.71 -0.52
N THR A 128 -8.36 21.59 -0.05
CA THR A 128 -7.85 20.83 1.10
C THR A 128 -6.48 20.23 0.80
N PHE A 129 -6.30 19.61 -0.37
CA PHE A 129 -5.03 19.02 -0.79
C PHE A 129 -3.93 20.08 -0.98
N ASP A 130 -4.23 21.18 -1.67
CA ASP A 130 -3.27 22.28 -1.88
C ASP A 130 -2.81 22.86 -0.54
N ARG A 131 -3.72 22.97 0.42
CA ARG A 131 -3.42 23.39 1.79
C ARG A 131 -2.53 22.40 2.54
N ALA A 132 -2.75 21.10 2.39
CA ALA A 132 -1.90 20.09 3.01
C ALA A 132 -0.47 20.15 2.43
N ARG A 133 -0.35 20.28 1.10
CA ARG A 133 0.94 20.45 0.42
C ARG A 133 1.68 21.71 0.86
N ALA A 134 0.97 22.84 0.97
CA ALA A 134 1.57 24.10 1.42
C ALA A 134 2.11 24.04 2.86
N GLN A 135 1.58 23.12 3.69
CA GLN A 135 2.04 22.89 5.06
C GLN A 135 3.09 21.78 5.17
N GLY A 136 3.46 21.13 4.05
CA GLY A 136 4.38 19.99 4.07
C GLY A 136 3.78 18.74 4.75
N LEU A 137 2.45 18.65 4.87
CA LEU A 137 1.83 17.42 5.36
C LEU A 137 2.07 16.28 4.37
N TRP A 138 2.13 15.06 4.91
CA TRP A 138 2.39 13.83 4.17
C TRP A 138 3.78 13.78 3.50
N MET A 139 4.75 14.54 4.02
CA MET A 139 6.18 14.51 3.63
C MET A 139 7.07 13.82 4.67
N ASP A 140 6.44 13.18 5.65
CA ASP A 140 7.03 12.48 6.80
C ASP A 140 6.94 10.95 6.64
N GLY A 141 6.93 10.47 5.39
CA GLY A 141 7.03 9.06 5.06
C GLY A 141 8.37 8.46 5.47
N ARG A 142 8.42 7.13 5.59
CA ARG A 142 9.64 6.46 6.03
C ARG A 142 10.61 6.27 4.85
N ALA A 143 11.70 7.04 4.83
CA ALA A 143 12.82 6.85 3.89
C ALA A 143 13.65 5.61 4.24
N ALA A 144 13.08 4.41 4.10
CA ALA A 144 13.76 3.16 4.40
C ALA A 144 13.42 2.04 3.41
N GLN A 145 14.45 1.29 3.02
CA GLN A 145 14.36 0.15 2.12
C GLN A 145 14.51 -1.16 2.88
N ARG A 146 13.59 -2.11 2.67
CA ARG A 146 13.79 -3.50 3.08
C ARG A 146 14.70 -4.19 2.06
N PHE A 147 15.86 -4.65 2.50
CA PHE A 147 16.83 -5.34 1.66
C PHE A 147 16.58 -6.85 1.70
N ARG A 148 16.10 -7.42 0.59
CA ARG A 148 15.62 -8.82 0.48
C ARG A 148 16.43 -9.65 -0.52
N ARG A 149 17.73 -9.37 -0.66
CA ARG A 149 18.62 -10.06 -1.61
C ARG A 149 19.39 -11.22 -0.97
N VAL A 150 19.33 -11.38 0.35
CA VAL A 150 19.92 -12.53 1.06
C VAL A 150 18.93 -13.68 1.02
N THR A 151 19.31 -14.79 0.39
CA THR A 151 18.48 -15.99 0.24
C THR A 151 19.13 -17.26 0.83
N SER A 152 20.31 -17.13 1.42
CA SER A 152 21.07 -18.25 2.00
C SER A 152 20.52 -18.67 3.35
N ASP A 153 20.37 -19.98 3.57
CA ASP A 153 20.13 -20.56 4.90
C ASP A 153 21.35 -20.41 5.82
N GLU A 154 22.55 -20.49 5.25
CA GLU A 154 23.80 -20.33 6.00
C GLU A 154 24.15 -18.84 6.17
N PRO A 155 24.69 -18.41 7.32
CA PRO A 155 25.04 -17.02 7.57
C PRO A 155 26.11 -16.48 6.61
N VAL A 156 25.76 -15.43 5.85
CA VAL A 156 26.66 -14.70 4.95
C VAL A 156 26.95 -13.29 5.48
N ARG A 157 28.11 -12.71 5.17
CA ARG A 157 28.40 -11.31 5.55
C ARG A 157 27.42 -10.38 4.83
N LEU A 158 26.69 -9.56 5.59
CA LEU A 158 25.76 -8.59 5.00
C LEU A 158 26.48 -7.59 4.10
N LEU A 159 27.70 -7.19 4.49
CA LEU A 159 28.55 -6.29 3.72
C LEU A 159 28.80 -6.80 2.28
N ASP A 160 29.04 -8.10 2.11
CA ASP A 160 29.29 -8.70 0.79
C ASP A 160 28.00 -8.74 -0.06
N ALA A 161 26.87 -9.01 0.58
CA ALA A 161 25.56 -9.02 -0.11
C ALA A 161 25.16 -7.62 -0.60
N LEU A 162 25.42 -6.59 0.21
CA LEU A 162 25.18 -5.18 -0.15
C LEU A 162 26.05 -4.75 -1.33
N GLU A 163 27.35 -5.02 -1.29
CA GLU A 163 28.29 -4.71 -2.37
C GLU A 163 27.90 -5.38 -3.69
N LYS A 164 27.48 -6.65 -3.63
CA LYS A 164 26.98 -7.37 -4.79
C LYS A 164 25.71 -6.74 -5.38
N SER A 165 24.84 -6.20 -4.54
CA SER A 165 23.51 -5.70 -4.95
C SER A 165 23.55 -4.26 -5.46
N PHE A 166 24.45 -3.42 -4.94
CA PHE A 166 24.61 -2.03 -5.37
C PHE A 166 26.07 -1.72 -5.73
N PRO A 167 26.53 -2.12 -6.94
CA PRO A 167 27.93 -1.96 -7.33
C PRO A 167 28.38 -0.50 -7.48
N ASP A 168 27.43 0.44 -7.58
CA ASP A 168 27.69 1.89 -7.64
C ASP A 168 27.99 2.50 -6.26
N ILE A 169 27.89 1.72 -5.17
CA ILE A 169 28.10 2.15 -3.80
C ILE A 169 29.38 1.51 -3.24
N SER A 170 30.23 2.32 -2.61
CA SER A 170 31.52 1.83 -2.12
C SER A 170 31.36 0.89 -0.91
N ARG A 171 32.19 -0.15 -0.85
CA ARG A 171 32.27 -1.04 0.32
C ARG A 171 32.53 -0.28 1.62
N ALA A 172 33.35 0.77 1.56
CA ALA A 172 33.65 1.63 2.69
C ALA A 172 32.41 2.37 3.22
N LEU A 173 31.54 2.87 2.33
CA LEU A 173 30.29 3.51 2.73
C LEU A 173 29.35 2.50 3.42
N PHE A 174 29.19 1.30 2.87
CA PHE A 174 28.37 0.27 3.51
C PHE A 174 28.84 -0.06 4.92
N ALA A 175 30.16 -0.20 5.13
CA ALA A 175 30.71 -0.44 6.45
C ALA A 175 30.34 0.68 7.43
N LYS A 176 30.50 1.95 7.02
CA LYS A 176 30.08 3.11 7.82
C LYS A 176 28.58 3.13 8.11
N CYS A 177 27.74 2.78 7.14
CA CYS A 177 26.29 2.71 7.34
C CYS A 177 25.88 1.61 8.33
N LEU A 178 26.54 0.45 8.29
CA LEU A 178 26.34 -0.64 9.25
C LEU A 178 26.78 -0.18 10.65
N ASP A 179 28.03 0.24 10.79
CA ASP A 179 28.63 0.66 12.07
C ASP A 179 27.97 1.92 12.65
N GLY A 180 27.41 2.78 11.79
CA GLY A 180 26.71 4.01 12.14
C GLY A 180 25.21 3.86 12.44
N GLY A 181 24.67 2.64 12.34
CA GLY A 181 23.27 2.34 12.68
C GLY A 181 22.23 2.75 11.63
N ASP A 182 22.64 3.04 10.39
CA ASP A 182 21.73 3.31 9.27
C ASP A 182 21.20 2.03 8.63
N ILE A 183 21.89 0.90 8.82
CA ILE A 183 21.42 -0.41 8.39
C ILE A 183 21.13 -1.25 9.63
N LEU A 184 19.88 -1.67 9.75
CA LEU A 184 19.38 -2.46 10.87
C LEU A 184 19.20 -3.91 10.46
N VAL A 185 19.49 -4.83 11.39
CA VAL A 185 19.18 -6.26 11.26
C VAL A 185 18.20 -6.62 12.37
N ASN A 186 17.04 -7.17 11.99
CA ASN A 186 15.95 -7.49 12.91
C ASN A 186 15.53 -6.30 13.80
N GLY A 187 15.60 -5.09 13.22
CA GLY A 187 15.24 -3.84 13.90
C GLY A 187 16.31 -3.29 14.85
N GLN A 188 17.49 -3.89 14.94
CA GLN A 188 18.59 -3.45 15.81
C GLN A 188 19.78 -2.91 15.00
N PRO A 189 20.48 -1.87 15.51
CA PRO A 189 21.78 -1.45 14.98
C PRO A 189 22.78 -2.60 14.97
N THR A 190 23.75 -2.56 14.06
CA THR A 190 24.69 -3.66 13.85
C THR A 190 26.09 -3.14 13.52
N THR A 191 26.98 -4.01 13.03
CA THR A 191 28.33 -3.64 12.59
C THR A 191 28.66 -4.25 11.23
N SER A 192 29.74 -3.78 10.62
CA SER A 192 30.27 -4.26 9.35
C SER A 192 30.70 -5.75 9.35
N GLU A 193 30.78 -6.37 10.53
CA GLU A 193 31.09 -7.79 10.73
C GLU A 193 29.84 -8.70 10.78
N VAL A 194 28.63 -8.13 10.74
CA VAL A 194 27.39 -8.90 10.87
C VAL A 194 27.23 -9.92 9.76
N LYS A 195 26.72 -11.09 10.14
CA LYS A 195 26.24 -12.11 9.22
C LYS A 195 24.73 -12.27 9.34
N VAL A 196 24.10 -12.55 8.21
CA VAL A 196 22.64 -12.69 8.08
C VAL A 196 22.30 -13.90 7.22
N THR A 197 21.10 -14.40 7.42
CA THR A 197 20.45 -15.48 6.67
C THR A 197 19.23 -14.93 5.92
N LYS A 198 18.54 -15.79 5.18
CA LYS A 198 17.27 -15.45 4.50
C LYS A 198 16.15 -15.03 5.47
N ASP A 199 16.24 -15.43 6.74
CA ASP A 199 15.21 -15.17 7.74
C ASP A 199 15.42 -13.83 8.46
N ASP A 200 16.61 -13.22 8.32
CA ASP A 200 16.94 -11.94 8.92
C ASP A 200 16.36 -10.76 8.13
N LYS A 201 15.70 -9.84 8.85
CA LYS A 201 15.11 -8.62 8.27
C LYS A 201 16.14 -7.51 8.22
N VAL A 202 16.65 -7.21 7.03
CA VAL A 202 17.57 -6.08 6.81
C VAL A 202 16.80 -4.83 6.36
N LEU A 203 17.02 -3.72 7.06
CA LEU A 203 16.42 -2.43 6.74
C LEU A 203 17.51 -1.36 6.58
N ILE A 204 17.56 -0.72 5.42
CA ILE A 204 18.43 0.42 5.13
C ILE A 204 17.62 1.70 5.36
N VAL A 205 18.06 2.55 6.29
CA VAL A 205 17.40 3.80 6.68
C VAL A 205 18.19 4.96 6.10
N PHE A 206 17.60 5.69 5.15
CA PHE A 206 18.26 6.81 4.48
C PHE A 206 18.11 8.14 5.23
N GLY A 207 17.11 8.24 6.12
CA GLY A 207 16.78 9.46 6.85
C GLY A 207 16.25 10.60 5.98
N GLY A 208 15.85 11.70 6.62
CA GLY A 208 15.30 12.89 5.96
C GLY A 208 13.85 12.72 5.49
N GLU A 209 13.28 13.82 4.98
CA GLU A 209 11.90 13.86 4.49
C GLU A 209 11.67 12.90 3.32
N LYS A 210 10.45 12.36 3.24
CA LYS A 210 9.98 11.54 2.14
C LYS A 210 8.49 11.74 1.94
N GLU A 211 8.13 11.99 0.71
CA GLU A 211 6.75 12.01 0.24
C GLU A 211 6.02 10.68 0.52
N CYS A 212 4.89 10.73 1.21
CA CYS A 212 3.94 9.62 1.36
C CYS A 212 3.10 9.46 0.09
N TYR A 213 2.44 8.31 -0.06
CA TYR A 213 1.51 8.04 -1.14
C TYR A 213 0.36 9.05 -1.19
N ALA A 214 -0.18 9.43 -0.02
CA ALA A 214 -1.17 10.49 0.14
C ALA A 214 -0.74 11.86 -0.44
N HIS A 215 0.56 12.15 -0.59
CA HIS A 215 1.03 13.42 -1.15
C HIS A 215 1.14 13.39 -2.69
N LYS A 216 1.13 12.20 -3.31
CA LYS A 216 1.36 12.02 -4.75
C LYS A 216 0.37 12.80 -5.60
N ASN A 217 -0.91 12.68 -5.28
CA ASN A 217 -1.99 13.38 -5.97
C ASN A 217 -3.23 13.47 -5.07
N ARG A 218 -4.16 14.36 -5.42
CA ARG A 218 -5.37 14.62 -4.62
C ARG A 218 -6.31 13.41 -4.48
N SER A 219 -6.25 12.44 -5.40
CA SER A 219 -7.08 11.24 -5.37
C SER A 219 -6.54 10.24 -4.33
N GLU A 220 -5.22 10.01 -4.28
CA GLU A 220 -4.59 9.22 -3.21
C GLU A 220 -4.78 9.90 -1.87
N TYR A 221 -4.55 11.22 -1.81
CA TYR A 221 -4.78 12.01 -0.60
C TYR A 221 -6.16 11.76 0.03
N TRP A 222 -7.19 11.68 -0.82
CA TRP A 222 -8.53 11.35 -0.38
C TRP A 222 -8.66 9.88 0.05
N ALA A 223 -8.21 8.93 -0.77
CA ALA A 223 -8.35 7.49 -0.49
C ALA A 223 -7.61 7.07 0.80
N GLU A 224 -6.40 7.57 1.00
CA GLU A 224 -5.61 7.43 2.22
C GLU A 224 -6.32 8.06 3.43
N GLY A 225 -6.96 9.21 3.24
CA GLY A 225 -7.83 9.84 4.24
C GLY A 225 -9.03 8.98 4.60
N VAL A 226 -9.66 8.31 3.63
CA VAL A 226 -10.77 7.37 3.85
C VAL A 226 -10.29 6.16 4.66
N GLN A 227 -9.13 5.59 4.33
CA GLN A 227 -8.57 4.49 5.10
C GLN A 227 -8.28 4.92 6.54
N CYS A 228 -7.66 6.08 6.76
CA CYS A 228 -7.47 6.63 8.11
C CYS A 228 -8.80 6.84 8.83
N TRP A 229 -9.84 7.35 8.15
CA TRP A 229 -11.16 7.59 8.75
C TRP A 229 -11.84 6.32 9.27
N TYR A 230 -11.51 5.17 8.68
CA TYR A 230 -12.01 3.86 9.09
C TYR A 230 -10.97 2.98 9.80
N ASP A 231 -9.83 3.54 10.21
CA ASP A 231 -8.75 2.87 10.94
C ASP A 231 -8.14 1.67 10.18
N THR A 232 -7.98 1.80 8.86
CA THR A 232 -7.45 0.75 7.98
C THR A 232 -6.29 1.22 7.10
N ASN A 233 -5.70 2.38 7.38
CA ASN A 233 -4.49 2.78 6.67
C ASN A 233 -3.28 2.05 7.26
N ARG A 234 -2.29 1.78 6.42
CA ARG A 234 -1.03 1.18 6.84
C ARG A 234 -0.07 2.19 7.42
N THR A 235 0.97 1.70 8.09
CA THR A 235 2.00 2.57 8.67
C THR A 235 3.41 2.07 8.46
N MET A 236 4.35 3.02 8.49
CA MET A 236 5.79 2.79 8.65
C MET A 236 6.43 1.86 7.59
N ASP A 237 5.79 1.73 6.42
CA ASP A 237 6.40 1.20 5.20
C ASP A 237 6.93 2.33 4.30
N HIS A 238 7.26 2.03 3.05
CA HIS A 238 7.82 3.03 2.16
C HIS A 238 6.80 4.06 1.65
N ASP A 239 5.51 3.75 1.63
CA ASP A 239 4.47 4.61 1.06
C ASP A 239 3.75 5.43 2.14
N HIS A 240 3.70 4.92 3.37
CA HIS A 240 2.92 5.51 4.46
C HIS A 240 3.78 6.21 5.53
N ASN A 241 3.15 7.06 6.33
CA ASN A 241 3.74 7.64 7.54
C ASN A 241 3.19 6.90 8.79
N HIS A 242 3.04 7.61 9.91
CA HIS A 242 2.57 7.08 11.19
C HIS A 242 1.06 7.22 11.40
N ILE A 243 0.36 7.93 10.50
CA ILE A 243 -1.07 8.24 10.61
C ILE A 243 -1.87 7.08 10.01
N HIS A 244 -2.72 6.47 10.82
CA HIS A 244 -3.57 5.35 10.39
C HIS A 244 -4.96 5.29 11.01
N THR A 245 -5.26 6.15 11.99
CA THR A 245 -6.57 6.18 12.64
C THR A 245 -7.28 7.51 12.41
N ARG A 246 -8.60 7.52 12.62
CA ARG A 246 -9.44 8.71 12.53
C ARG A 246 -8.96 9.79 13.49
N GLU A 247 -8.65 9.38 14.73
CA GLU A 247 -8.17 10.29 15.77
C GLU A 247 -6.85 10.95 15.36
N GLN A 248 -5.91 10.16 14.83
CA GLN A 248 -4.64 10.69 14.34
C GLN A 248 -4.85 11.64 13.16
N LEU A 249 -5.73 11.29 12.21
CA LEU A 249 -6.06 12.15 11.08
C LEU A 249 -6.67 13.49 11.54
N GLN A 250 -7.56 13.48 12.53
CA GLN A 250 -8.14 14.69 13.11
C GLN A 250 -7.08 15.62 13.71
N GLY A 251 -6.05 15.07 14.35
CA GLY A 251 -4.93 15.85 14.89
C GLY A 251 -3.92 16.31 13.83
N TYR A 252 -3.65 15.47 12.84
CA TYR A 252 -2.60 15.66 11.85
C TYR A 252 -3.04 16.52 10.64
N ASP A 253 -4.19 16.19 10.05
CA ASP A 253 -4.77 16.90 8.91
C ASP A 253 -6.27 17.19 9.18
N PRO A 254 -6.57 18.21 10.01
CA PRO A 254 -7.94 18.51 10.42
C PRO A 254 -8.86 18.94 9.26
N HIS A 255 -8.30 19.42 8.15
CA HIS A 255 -9.10 19.82 6.98
C HIS A 255 -9.54 18.60 6.18
N LEU A 256 -8.65 17.61 5.98
CA LEU A 256 -9.03 16.32 5.43
C LEU A 256 -10.01 15.60 6.34
N ALA A 257 -9.74 15.56 7.65
CA ALA A 257 -10.64 14.96 8.63
C ALA A 257 -12.05 15.57 8.55
N LYS A 258 -12.16 16.90 8.41
CA LYS A 258 -13.46 17.58 8.27
C LYS A 258 -14.15 17.22 6.95
N LEU A 259 -13.41 17.06 5.85
CA LEU A 259 -13.98 16.62 4.58
C LEU A 259 -14.47 15.16 4.68
N CYS A 260 -13.68 14.27 5.29
CA CYS A 260 -14.09 12.91 5.60
C CYS A 260 -15.37 12.89 6.44
N ALA A 261 -15.45 13.66 7.52
CA ALA A 261 -16.66 13.72 8.36
C ALA A 261 -17.92 14.15 7.57
N ASP A 262 -17.80 15.15 6.69
CA ASP A 262 -18.94 15.68 5.94
C ASP A 262 -19.43 14.74 4.84
N VAL A 263 -18.50 13.96 4.26
CA VAL A 263 -18.79 13.01 3.19
C VAL A 263 -19.18 11.66 3.76
N LEU A 264 -18.39 11.09 4.66
CA LEU A 264 -18.47 9.71 5.16
C LEU A 264 -19.34 9.56 6.42
N GLY A 265 -19.71 10.68 7.04
CA GLY A 265 -20.40 10.70 8.33
C GLY A 265 -19.47 10.36 9.50
N ASP A 266 -20.03 10.40 10.72
CA ASP A 266 -19.30 10.13 11.96
C ASP A 266 -19.72 8.81 12.63
N SER A 267 -19.92 7.78 11.80
CA SER A 267 -20.25 6.44 12.29
C SER A 267 -19.17 5.93 13.26
N PRO A 268 -19.54 5.23 14.35
CA PRO A 268 -18.59 4.59 15.24
C PRO A 268 -17.92 3.38 14.59
N TRP A 269 -18.41 2.89 13.44
CA TRP A 269 -17.80 1.77 12.75
C TRP A 269 -16.35 2.08 12.37
N ARG A 270 -15.49 1.09 12.60
CA ARG A 270 -14.10 1.02 12.17
C ARG A 270 -13.89 -0.32 11.50
N PHE A 271 -13.01 -0.34 10.51
CA PHE A 271 -12.58 -1.58 9.91
C PHE A 271 -11.93 -2.45 10.98
N VAL A 272 -12.30 -3.71 10.98
CA VAL A 272 -11.65 -4.76 11.76
C VAL A 272 -11.31 -5.85 10.77
N SER A 273 -10.03 -6.25 10.75
CA SER A 273 -9.52 -7.26 9.83
C SER A 273 -10.46 -8.48 9.79
N PRO A 274 -10.79 -9.01 8.60
CA PRO A 274 -11.58 -10.24 8.48
C PRO A 274 -10.93 -11.41 9.22
N ARG A 275 -9.60 -11.41 9.40
CA ARG A 275 -8.87 -12.44 10.17
C ARG A 275 -9.23 -12.41 11.64
N GLU A 276 -9.47 -11.22 12.21
CA GLU A 276 -9.91 -11.06 13.60
C GLU A 276 -11.41 -11.36 13.80
N ARG A 277 -12.18 -11.31 12.70
CA ARG A 277 -13.60 -11.66 12.66
C ARG A 277 -13.88 -13.09 12.20
N ALA A 278 -12.85 -13.87 11.90
CA ALA A 278 -12.97 -15.26 11.49
C ALA A 278 -13.85 -16.08 12.45
N GLY A 279 -14.74 -16.90 11.89
CA GLY A 279 -15.69 -17.71 12.66
C GLY A 279 -16.89 -16.94 13.24
N ARG A 280 -17.13 -15.68 12.82
CA ARG A 280 -18.25 -14.85 13.31
C ARG A 280 -19.12 -14.32 12.18
N GLU A 281 -20.42 -14.21 12.45
CA GLU A 281 -21.40 -13.56 11.56
C GLU A 281 -21.32 -14.05 10.10
N HIS A 282 -21.15 -13.16 9.12
CA HIS A 282 -21.05 -13.54 7.71
C HIS A 282 -19.75 -14.29 7.36
N LEU A 283 -18.78 -14.30 8.28
CA LEU A 283 -17.51 -15.03 8.23
C LEU A 283 -17.50 -16.29 9.11
N ALA A 284 -18.67 -16.85 9.47
CA ALA A 284 -18.77 -18.06 10.29
C ALA A 284 -17.95 -19.26 9.76
N ASP A 285 -17.84 -19.37 8.42
CA ASP A 285 -17.11 -20.46 7.75
C ASP A 285 -15.74 -20.01 7.22
N PHE A 286 -15.22 -18.88 7.69
CA PHE A 286 -13.90 -18.38 7.31
C PHE A 286 -12.84 -18.83 8.32
N ASP A 287 -11.85 -19.59 7.84
CA ASP A 287 -10.66 -19.97 8.58
C ASP A 287 -9.40 -19.45 7.87
N PRO A 288 -8.72 -18.41 8.40
CA PRO A 288 -7.50 -17.89 7.82
C PRO A 288 -6.38 -18.93 7.69
N ALA A 289 -6.33 -19.95 8.56
CA ALA A 289 -5.29 -20.97 8.53
C ALA A 289 -5.53 -22.05 7.45
N ALA A 290 -6.78 -22.23 7.02
CA ALA A 290 -7.17 -23.11 5.93
C ALA A 290 -7.28 -22.39 4.57
N SER A 291 -7.08 -21.06 4.56
CA SER A 291 -7.20 -20.25 3.35
C SER A 291 -5.99 -20.45 2.42
N PRO A 292 -6.16 -20.27 1.10
CA PRO A 292 -5.05 -20.25 0.17
C PRO A 292 -4.02 -19.17 0.53
N SER A 293 -2.77 -19.37 0.08
CA SER A 293 -1.74 -18.32 0.12
C SER A 293 -1.57 -17.73 -1.28
N ALA A 294 -1.44 -16.41 -1.38
CA ALA A 294 -0.98 -15.74 -2.59
C ALA A 294 0.54 -15.86 -2.67
N VAL A 295 1.04 -16.64 -3.62
CA VAL A 295 2.48 -16.90 -3.76
C VAL A 295 2.97 -16.37 -5.09
N ASP A 296 3.82 -15.34 -5.02
CA ASP A 296 4.48 -14.80 -6.19
C ASP A 296 5.50 -15.78 -6.78
N PRO A 297 5.52 -15.97 -8.11
CA PRO A 297 6.60 -16.66 -8.80
C PRO A 297 7.97 -16.04 -8.48
N GLU A 298 9.03 -16.85 -8.47
CA GLU A 298 10.37 -16.37 -8.10
C GLU A 298 10.88 -15.20 -8.96
N HIS A 299 10.52 -15.20 -10.25
CA HIS A 299 10.88 -14.11 -11.14
C HIS A 299 10.15 -12.80 -10.82
N ILE A 300 8.96 -12.85 -10.21
CA ILE A 300 8.23 -11.67 -9.72
C ILE A 300 8.89 -11.11 -8.48
N LYS A 301 9.29 -11.97 -7.54
CA LYS A 301 10.07 -11.55 -6.35
C LYS A 301 11.36 -10.83 -6.76
N THR A 302 12.07 -11.37 -7.75
CA THR A 302 13.27 -10.75 -8.31
C THR A 302 12.96 -9.39 -8.94
N ALA A 303 11.93 -9.31 -9.80
CA ALA A 303 11.52 -8.06 -10.45
C ALA A 303 11.07 -6.99 -9.44
N ALA A 304 10.36 -7.38 -8.37
CA ALA A 304 9.97 -6.50 -7.29
C ALA A 304 11.19 -5.93 -6.54
N ASN A 305 12.18 -6.78 -6.22
CA ASN A 305 13.43 -6.32 -5.62
C ASN A 305 14.20 -5.36 -6.55
N ASP A 306 14.28 -5.66 -7.85
CA ASP A 306 14.92 -4.78 -8.85
C ASP A 306 14.22 -3.41 -8.93
N TYR A 307 12.88 -3.42 -8.89
CA TYR A 307 12.08 -2.19 -8.86
C TYR A 307 12.41 -1.32 -7.63
N TYR A 308 12.46 -1.91 -6.44
CA TYR A 308 12.77 -1.16 -5.21
C TYR A 308 14.22 -0.68 -5.18
N ASP A 309 15.19 -1.49 -5.60
CA ASP A 309 16.59 -1.06 -5.70
C ASP A 309 16.74 0.16 -6.62
N LYS A 310 16.00 0.18 -7.74
CA LYS A 310 15.96 1.34 -8.63
C LYS A 310 15.28 2.55 -7.98
N TYR A 311 14.15 2.34 -7.31
CA TYR A 311 13.39 3.41 -6.64
C TYR A 311 14.24 4.12 -5.57
N TRP A 312 15.01 3.37 -4.78
CA TRP A 312 15.83 3.90 -3.69
C TRP A 312 17.23 4.37 -4.12
N LYS A 313 17.61 4.19 -5.39
CA LYS A 313 18.97 4.46 -5.88
C LYS A 313 19.49 5.85 -5.47
N ASP A 314 18.70 6.89 -5.65
CA ASP A 314 19.12 8.27 -5.39
C ASP A 314 19.19 8.60 -3.89
N TYR A 315 18.49 7.85 -3.03
CA TYR A 315 18.53 8.05 -1.58
C TYR A 315 19.89 7.72 -0.96
N TRP A 316 20.71 6.90 -1.62
CA TRP A 316 22.09 6.66 -1.21
C TRP A 316 22.95 7.92 -1.15
N ALA A 317 22.59 8.98 -1.90
CA ALA A 317 23.25 10.27 -1.78
C ALA A 317 23.15 10.87 -0.36
N ARG A 318 22.06 10.59 0.37
CA ARG A 318 21.88 11.05 1.76
C ARG A 318 22.89 10.38 2.70
N LEU A 319 23.09 9.07 2.55
CA LEU A 319 24.06 8.33 3.34
C LEU A 319 25.50 8.70 2.99
N ARG A 320 25.80 8.97 1.71
CA ARG A 320 27.09 9.56 1.30
C ARG A 320 27.34 10.90 1.98
N ALA A 321 26.39 11.83 1.90
CA ALA A 321 26.51 13.13 2.55
C ALA A 321 26.70 13.02 4.07
N LYS A 322 26.05 12.04 4.73
CA LYS A 322 26.18 11.79 6.17
C LYS A 322 27.57 11.26 6.57
N HIS A 323 28.11 10.31 5.82
CA HIS A 323 29.30 9.53 6.21
C HIS A 323 30.59 9.89 5.49
N GLU A 324 30.48 10.67 4.41
CA GLU A 324 31.56 11.09 3.53
C GLU A 324 31.39 12.58 3.13
N PRO A 325 31.25 13.51 4.09
CA PRO A 325 30.95 14.92 3.80
C PRO A 325 32.03 15.60 2.94
N ASP A 326 33.30 15.17 3.06
CA ASP A 326 34.43 15.73 2.32
C ASP A 326 34.58 15.16 0.88
N ALA A 327 33.76 14.17 0.51
CA ALA A 327 33.74 13.60 -0.85
C ALA A 327 32.74 14.32 -1.78
N ALA A 328 31.88 15.18 -1.24
CA ALA A 328 31.07 16.12 -2.02
C ALA A 328 31.96 17.33 -2.37
N GLY A 329 32.54 17.33 -3.57
CA GLY A 329 33.34 18.44 -4.08
C GLY A 329 32.57 19.77 -4.17
N PRO A 330 33.28 20.90 -4.39
CA PRO A 330 32.73 22.26 -4.32
C PRO A 330 31.58 22.55 -5.29
#